data_AF-A0A8T5K0I7-F1
#
_entry.id   AF-A0A8T5K0I7-F1
#
_cell.length_a   1.000
_cell.length_b   1.000
_cell.length_c   1.000
_cell.angle_alpha   90.00
_cell.angle_beta   90.00
_cell.angle_gamma   90.00
#
_symmetry.space_group_name_H-M   'P 1'
#
loop_
_entity.id
_entity.type
_entity.pdbx_description
1 polymer ?
#
loop_
_entity_poly.entity_id
_entity_poly.type
_entity_poly.pdbx_seq_one_letter_code
_entity_poly.pdbx_strand_id
1 'polypeptide(L)' 'MDPQVQKVSKVKRFIKETRRVLRITKKPDRTEFMSLVKVTGLGILIIGALGFILFLVKQLFF' A
#
# COMPACT_ATOMS: atom_id res chain seq x y z
N MET A 1 13.38 -1.54 41.53
CA MET A 1 13.20 -0.45 40.53
C MET A 1 13.31 -1.10 39.16
N ASP A 2 12.20 -1.61 38.63
CA ASP A 2 12.20 -2.53 37.48
C ASP A 2 12.07 -1.78 36.13
N PRO A 3 13.08 -1.85 35.25
CA PRO A 3 13.12 -1.10 33.98
C PRO A 3 12.04 -1.47 32.94
N GLN A 4 11.26 -2.54 33.15
CA GLN A 4 10.38 -3.13 32.13
C GLN A 4 9.02 -2.43 32.00
N VAL A 5 8.53 -1.75 33.05
CA VAL A 5 7.18 -1.14 33.06
C VAL A 5 7.06 0.07 32.12
N GLN A 6 8.16 0.79 31.86
CA GLN A 6 8.18 1.94 30.94
C GLN A 6 8.02 1.55 29.46
N LYS A 7 8.48 0.36 29.04
CA LYS A 7 8.37 -0.09 27.64
C LYS A 7 6.94 -0.49 27.29
N VAL A 8 6.27 -1.21 28.20
CA VAL A 8 4.90 -1.69 27.98
C VAL A 8 3.90 -0.52 27.96
N SER A 9 4.13 0.52 28.76
CA SER A 9 3.27 1.71 28.78
C SER A 9 3.41 2.55 27.50
N LYS A 10 4.62 2.69 26.95
CA LYS A 10 4.86 3.40 25.68
C LYS A 10 4.14 2.71 24.51
N VAL A 11 4.34 1.41 24.32
CA VAL A 11 3.71 0.67 23.19
C VAL A 11 2.18 0.69 23.28
N LYS A 12 1.61 0.51 24.48
CA LYS A 12 0.15 0.63 24.69
C LYS A 12 -0.37 2.02 24.32
N ARG A 13 0.39 3.07 24.61
CA ARG A 13 0.04 4.46 24.28
C ARG A 13 0.12 4.72 22.77
N PHE A 14 1.18 4.25 22.10
CA PHE A 14 1.31 4.32 20.64
C PHE A 14 0.17 3.60 19.92
N ILE A 15 -0.14 2.36 20.29
CA ILE A 15 -1.26 1.61 19.69
C ILE A 15 -2.59 2.34 19.90
N LYS A 16 -2.82 2.93 21.08
CA LYS A 16 -4.03 3.71 21.37
C LYS A 16 -4.14 4.97 20.50
N GLU A 17 -3.02 5.67 20.29
CA GLU A 17 -2.94 6.87 19.45
C GLU A 17 -3.11 6.52 17.96
N THR A 18 -2.40 5.50 17.45
CA THR A 18 -2.54 5.00 16.08
C THR A 18 -3.97 4.54 15.78
N ARG A 19 -4.64 3.86 16.73
CA ARG A 19 -6.03 3.45 16.58
C ARG A 19 -6.99 4.65 16.47
N ARG A 20 -6.68 5.76 17.14
CA ARG A 20 -7.47 7.00 17.06
C ARG A 20 -7.33 7.65 15.69
N VAL A 21 -6.11 7.67 15.14
CA VAL A 21 -5.82 8.17 13.79
C VAL A 21 -6.49 7.31 12.72
N LEU A 22 -6.37 5.97 12.81
CA LEU A 22 -7.03 5.03 11.89
C LEU A 22 -8.57 5.14 11.91
N ARG A 23 -9.15 5.63 13.01
CA ARG A 23 -10.59 5.88 13.11
C ARG A 23 -11.00 7.23 12.51
N ILE A 24 -10.08 8.20 12.46
CA ILE A 24 -10.28 9.52 11.82
C ILE A 24 -10.11 9.43 10.30
N THR A 25 -9.25 8.52 9.82
CA THR A 25 -9.09 8.29 8.38
C THR A 25 -10.39 7.74 7.78
N LYS A 26 -10.88 8.39 6.73
CA LYS A 26 -12.08 7.95 6.01
C LYS A 26 -11.80 6.62 5.32
N LYS A 27 -12.56 5.58 5.68
CA LYS A 27 -12.52 4.30 4.96
C LYS A 27 -12.99 4.55 3.52
N PRO A 28 -12.21 4.17 2.50
CA PRO A 28 -12.58 4.41 1.11
C PRO A 28 -13.90 3.72 0.81
N ASP A 29 -14.78 4.42 0.10
CA ASP A 29 -16.02 3.81 -0.37
C ASP A 29 -15.71 2.77 -1.46
N ARG A 30 -16.57 1.77 -1.63
CA ARG A 30 -16.35 0.73 -2.65
C ARG A 30 -16.32 1.31 -4.06
N THR A 31 -17.05 2.39 -4.31
CA THR A 31 -17.08 3.09 -5.61
C THR A 31 -15.75 3.80 -5.92
N GLU A 32 -15.19 4.52 -4.95
CA GLU A 32 -13.87 5.17 -5.05
C GLU A 32 -12.77 4.14 -5.25
N PHE A 33 -12.79 3.04 -4.47
CA PHE A 33 -11.82 1.97 -4.58
C PHE A 33 -11.85 1.31 -5.97
N MET A 34 -13.04 1.00 -6.50
CA MET A 34 -13.18 0.42 -7.83
C MET A 34 -12.68 1.37 -8.93
N SER A 35 -12.90 2.68 -8.77
CA SER A 35 -12.41 3.68 -9.72
C SER A 35 -10.89 3.76 -9.70
N LEU A 36 -10.29 3.76 -8.50
CA LEU A 36 -8.84 3.74 -8.32
C LEU A 36 -8.23 2.48 -8.97
N VAL A 37 -8.78 1.30 -8.67
CA VAL A 37 -8.31 0.02 -9.19
C VAL A 37 -8.36 -0.02 -10.71
N LYS A 38 -9.41 0.51 -11.34
CA LYS A 38 -9.51 0.58 -12.81
C LYS A 38 -8.41 1.44 -13.41
N VAL A 39 -8.15 2.61 -12.85
CA VAL A 39 -7.13 3.54 -13.35
C VAL A 39 -5.72 2.96 -13.13
N THR A 40 -5.42 2.46 -11.93
CA THR A 40 -4.12 1.84 -11.64
C THR A 40 -3.91 0.56 -12.44
N GLY A 41 -4.96 -0.24 -12.63
CA GLY A 41 -4.91 -1.47 -13.42
C GLY A 41 -4.59 -1.18 -14.88
N LEU A 42 -5.19 -0.13 -15.46
CA LEU A 42 -4.89 0.31 -16.82
C LEU A 42 -3.43 0.78 -16.95
N GLY A 43 -2.93 1.54 -15.98
CA GLY A 43 -1.54 1.99 -15.95
C GLY A 43 -0.53 0.84 -15.88
N ILE A 44 -0.77 -0.14 -15.00
CA ILE A 44 0.08 -1.32 -14.87
C ILE A 44 0.07 -2.15 -16.15
N LEU A 45 -1.08 -2.29 -16.82
CA LEU A 45 -1.20 -3.03 -18.06
C LEU A 45 -0.40 -2.38 -19.19
N ILE A 46 -0.43 -1.05 -19.30
CA ILE A 46 0.35 -0.31 -20.30
C ILE A 46 1.86 -0.48 -20.03
N ILE A 47 2.30 -0.26 -18.80
CA ILE A 47 3.73 -0.37 -18.43
C ILE A 47 4.21 -1.81 -18.60
N GLY A 48 3.41 -2.79 -18.19
CA GLY A 48 3.68 -4.21 -18.37
C GLY A 48 3.77 -4.61 -19.84
N ALA A 49 2.87 -4.11 -20.68
CA ALA A 49 2.90 -4.36 -22.13
C ALA A 49 4.15 -3.74 -22.78
N LEU A 50 4.52 -2.52 -22.41
CA LEU A 50 5.74 -1.88 -22.90
C LEU A 50 6.99 -2.68 -22.52
N GLY A 51 7.11 -3.07 -21.25
CA GLY A 51 8.21 -3.91 -20.78
C GLY A 51 8.24 -5.29 -21.47
N PHE A 52 7.07 -5.88 -21.68
CA PHE A 52 6.92 -7.16 -22.37
C PHE A 52 7.34 -7.09 -23.84
N ILE A 53 6.94 -6.03 -24.56
CA ILE A 53 7.36 -5.79 -25.95
C ILE A 53 8.88 -5.62 -26.03
N LEU A 54 9.47 -4.82 -25.14
CA LEU A 54 10.93 -4.65 -25.10
C LEU A 54 11.65 -5.98 -24.84
N PHE A 55 11.15 -6.80 -23.92
CA PHE A 55 11.70 -8.12 -23.64
C PHE A 55 11.59 -9.06 -24.84
N LEU A 56 10.43 -9.12 -25.49
CA LEU A 56 10.22 -9.94 -26.69
C LEU A 56 11.15 -9.54 -27.83
N VAL A 57 11.29 -8.23 -28.09
CA VAL A 57 12.23 -7.74 -29.12
C VAL A 57 13.66 -8.13 -28.76
N LYS A 58 14.05 -7.98 -27.49
CA LYS A 58 15.36 -8.40 -27.00
C LYS A 58 15.61 -9.89 -27.22
N GLN A 59 14.63 -10.74 -26.92
CA GLN A 59 14.74 -12.19 -27.03
C GLN A 59 14.68 -12.70 -28.48
N LEU A 60 14.06 -11.96 -29.39
CA LEU A 60 13.95 -12.35 -30.80
C LEU A 60 15.18 -11.92 -31.61
N PHE A 61 15.77 -10.76 -31.29
CA PHE A 61 16.94 -10.22 -31.99
C PHE A 61 18.29 -10.65 -31.38
N PHE A 62 18.32 -11.19 -30.16
CA PHE A 62 19.53 -11.65 -29.47
C PHE A 62 19.35 -13.09 -28.99
#